data_AF-A0A2H9QUB6-F1
#
_entry.id   AF-A0A2H9QUB6-F1
#
_cell.length_a   1.000
_cell.length_b   1.000
_cell.length_c   1.000
_cell.angle_alpha   90.00
_cell.angle_beta   90.00
_cell.angle_gamma   90.00
#
_symmetry.space_group_name_H-M   'P 1'
#
loop_
_entity.id
_entity.type
_entity.pdbx_description
1 polymer ?
#
loop_
_entity_poly.entity_id
_entity_poly.type
_entity_poly.pdbx_seq_one_letter_code
_entity_poly.pdbx_strand_id
1 'polypeptide(L)' 'MKSMSEYDFELNKICKIINEKKYRKIMVQIPEGLKIYHEKIVSTIENGTDAVVILSGEPCYGACDI' A
#
# COMPACT_ATOMS: atom_id res chain seq x y z
N MET A 1 -4.57 -22.99 11.85
CA MET A 1 -4.92 -21.60 12.21
C MET A 1 -4.59 -20.72 11.01
N LYS A 2 -5.58 -20.38 10.18
CA LYS A 2 -5.41 -19.50 9.01
C LYS A 2 -6.46 -18.40 9.14
N SER A 3 -6.07 -17.30 9.76
CA SER A 3 -6.79 -16.03 9.63
C SER A 3 -5.82 -15.13 8.89
N MET A 4 -5.77 -15.32 7.57
CA MET A 4 -5.00 -14.51 6.66
C MET A 4 -6.04 -13.88 5.76
N SER A 5 -6.03 -12.56 5.61
CA SER A 5 -6.71 -11.87 4.53
C SER A 5 -6.56 -12.67 3.23
N GLU A 6 -7.61 -12.84 2.43
CA GLU A 6 -7.59 -13.63 1.18
C GLU A 6 -6.55 -13.13 0.16
N TYR A 7 -6.00 -11.93 0.38
CA TYR A 7 -5.04 -11.25 -0.47
C TYR A 7 -3.66 -11.18 0.18
N ASP A 8 -2.63 -11.48 -0.62
CA ASP A 8 -1.24 -11.14 -0.33
C ASP A 8 -0.91 -9.79 -0.99
N PHE A 9 -0.58 -8.79 -0.16
CA PHE A 9 -0.25 -7.42 -0.61
C PHE A 9 1.24 -7.21 -0.87
N GLU A 10 2.09 -8.24 -0.66
CA GLU A 10 3.54 -8.17 -0.87
C GLU A 10 4.25 -6.99 -0.13
N LEU A 11 3.73 -6.57 1.04
CA LEU A 11 4.19 -5.33 1.72
C LEU A 11 5.68 -5.30 2.04
N ASN A 12 6.29 -6.44 2.40
CA ASN A 12 7.73 -6.54 2.64
C ASN A 12 8.55 -6.20 1.39
N LYS A 13 8.10 -6.67 0.22
CA LYS A 13 8.73 -6.40 -1.07
C LYS A 13 8.57 -4.93 -1.45
N ILE A 14 7.38 -4.36 -1.23
CA ILE A 14 7.12 -2.93 -1.44
C ILE A 14 8.07 -2.07 -0.60
N CYS A 15 8.18 -2.33 0.71
CA CYS A 15 9.08 -1.60 1.60
C CYS A 15 10.55 -1.71 1.15
N LYS A 16 10.99 -2.93 0.76
CA LYS A 16 12.33 -3.16 0.23
C LYS A 16 12.59 -2.30 -1.01
N ILE A 17 11.68 -2.27 -1.97
CA ILE A 17 11.83 -1.47 -3.20
C ILE A 17 11.91 0.02 -2.87
N ILE A 18 11.06 0.52 -1.96
CA ILE A 18 11.06 1.93 -1.54
C ILE A 18 12.41 2.32 -0.93
N ASN A 19 12.93 1.49 -0.03
CA ASN A 19 14.20 1.75 0.64
C ASN A 19 15.40 1.64 -0.31
N GLU A 20 15.45 0.61 -1.16
CA GLU A 20 16.53 0.41 -2.14
C GLU A 20 16.57 1.56 -3.17
N LYS A 21 15.41 2.01 -3.63
CA LYS A 21 15.30 3.12 -4.58
C LYS A 21 15.30 4.50 -3.91
N LYS A 22 15.30 4.55 -2.58
CA LYS A 22 15.30 5.77 -1.76
C LYS A 22 14.14 6.71 -2.10
N TYR A 23 12.95 6.18 -2.39
CA TYR A 23 11.77 7.02 -2.60
C TYR A 23 11.42 7.75 -1.30
N ARG A 24 11.21 9.06 -1.37
CA ARG A 24 10.92 9.92 -0.21
C ARG A 24 9.44 10.26 -0.05
N LYS A 25 8.66 10.08 -1.12
CA LYS A 25 7.22 10.30 -1.15
C LYS A 25 6.60 9.28 -2.10
N ILE A 26 5.55 8.61 -1.66
CA ILE A 26 4.81 7.64 -2.45
C ILE A 26 3.31 7.92 -2.34
N MET A 27 2.58 7.56 -3.39
CA MET A 27 1.12 7.53 -3.36
C MET A 27 0.66 6.07 -3.39
N VAL A 28 -0.33 5.75 -2.56
CA VAL A 28 -0.97 4.44 -2.51
C VAL A 28 -2.38 4.59 -3.04
N GLN A 29 -2.73 3.80 -4.04
CA GLN A 29 -4.08 3.69 -4.56
C GLN A 29 -4.61 2.30 -4.21
N ILE A 30 -5.86 2.24 -3.74
CA ILE A 30 -6.50 1.00 -3.30
C ILE A 30 -7.87 0.89 -3.97
N PRO A 31 -8.16 -0.21 -4.68
CA PRO A 31 -9.50 -0.47 -5.21
C PRO A 31 -10.56 -0.45 -4.12
N GLU A 32 -11.78 -0.02 -4.43
CA GLU A 32 -12.87 0.13 -3.46
C GLU A 32 -13.06 -1.11 -2.55
N GLY A 33 -13.12 -2.31 -3.14
CA GLY A 33 -13.30 -3.56 -2.38
C GLY A 33 -12.16 -3.91 -1.43
N LEU A 34 -10.99 -3.27 -1.58
CA LEU A 34 -9.80 -3.47 -0.75
C LEU A 34 -9.54 -2.30 0.21
N LYS A 35 -10.33 -1.22 0.16
CA LYS A 35 -10.15 -0.07 1.06
C LYS A 35 -10.23 -0.48 2.52
N ILE A 36 -10.96 -1.53 2.90
CA ILE A 36 -10.97 -2.08 4.28
C ILE A 36 -9.57 -2.43 4.83
N TYR A 37 -8.57 -2.64 3.96
CA TYR A 37 -7.19 -2.94 4.33
C TYR A 37 -6.27 -1.70 4.32
N HIS A 38 -6.79 -0.49 4.07
CA HIS A 38 -5.99 0.72 3.90
C HIS A 38 -5.06 0.98 5.09
N GLU A 39 -5.56 0.82 6.31
CA GLU A 39 -4.80 1.12 7.52
C GLU A 39 -3.62 0.15 7.68
N LYS A 40 -3.84 -1.15 7.42
CA LYS A 40 -2.78 -2.16 7.43
C LYS A 40 -1.72 -1.85 6.38
N ILE A 41 -2.11 -1.52 5.15
CA ILE A 41 -1.18 -1.26 4.04
C ILE A 41 -0.34 -0.01 4.34
N VAL A 42 -1.00 1.10 4.66
CA VAL A 42 -0.33 2.39 4.90
C VAL A 42 0.59 2.30 6.11
N SER A 43 0.09 1.82 7.26
CA SER A 43 0.90 1.72 8.48
C SER A 43 2.11 0.79 8.32
N THR A 44 2.00 -0.30 7.56
CA THR A 44 3.14 -1.19 7.32
C THR A 44 4.21 -0.48 6.49
N ILE A 45 3.83 0.31 5.49
CA ILE A 45 4.79 1.02 4.64
C ILE A 45 5.42 2.19 5.41
N GLU A 46 4.64 2.94 6.19
CA GLU A 46 5.15 4.02 7.04
C GLU A 46 6.12 3.51 8.12
N ASN A 47 5.83 2.36 8.74
CA ASN A 47 6.73 1.77 9.73
C ASN A 47 7.97 1.11 9.10
N GLY A 48 7.88 0.70 7.83
CA GLY A 48 8.94 0.00 7.12
C GLY A 48 9.86 0.91 6.29
N THR A 49 9.54 2.20 6.15
CA THR A 49 10.25 3.13 5.25
C THR A 49 10.23 4.56 5.80
N ASP A 50 11.20 5.39 5.39
CA ASP A 50 11.21 6.83 5.69
C ASP A 50 10.39 7.66 4.68
N ALA A 51 9.55 7.01 3.87
CA ALA A 51 8.79 7.68 2.82
C ALA A 51 7.51 8.30 3.39
N VAL A 52 7.17 9.51 2.93
CA VAL A 52 5.84 10.07 3.17
C VAL A 52 4.83 9.32 2.31
N VAL A 53 3.85 8.69 2.96
CA VAL A 53 2.79 7.93 2.28
C VAL A 53 1.55 8.81 2.13
N ILE A 54 1.03 8.89 0.90
CA ILE A 54 -0.21 9.62 0.58
C ILE A 54 -1.22 8.59 0.07
N LEU A 55 -2.36 8.47 0.73
CA LEU A 55 -3.46 7.63 0.25
C LEU A 55 -4.29 8.41 -0.77
N SER A 56 -4.55 7.82 -1.94
CA SER A 56 -5.47 8.40 -2.93
C SER A 56 -6.89 8.45 -2.37
N GLY A 57 -7.51 9.63 -2.42
CA GLY A 57 -8.89 9.85 -1.97
C GLY A 57 -9.95 9.49 -3.01
N GLU A 58 -9.54 9.34 -4.28
CA GLU A 58 -10.47 9.04 -5.37
C GLU A 58 -10.96 7.59 -5.31
N PRO A 59 -12.15 7.30 -5.86
CA PRO A 59 -12.52 5.93 -6.20
C PRO A 59 -11.47 5.31 -7.12
N CYS A 60 -11.26 3.99 -6.99
CA CYS A 60 -10.41 3.25 -7.92
C CYS A 60 -11.14 1.99 -8.36
N TYR A 61 -11.49 1.94 -9.65
CA TYR A 61 -12.22 0.82 -10.25
C TYR A 61 -11.28 -0.20 -10.94
N GLY A 62 -10.01 0.16 -11.14
CA GLY A 62 -9.01 -0.72 -11.72
C GLY A 62 -7.80 0.04 -12.28
N ALA A 63 -6.94 -0.68 -12.99
CA ALA A 63 -5.69 -0.14 -13.54
C ALA A 63 -5.87 0.89 -14.68
N CYS A 64 -7.09 1.10 -15.17
CA CYS A 64 -7.40 2.15 -16.15
C CYS A 64 -7.55 3.54 -15.54
N ASP A 65 -7.54 3.63 -14.21
CA ASP A 65 -7.89 4.81 -13.41
C ASP A 65 -6.71 5.19 -12.50
N ILE A 66 -5.62 5.69 -13.10
CA ILE A 66 -4.33 6.01 -12.44
C ILE A 66 -4.08 7.51 -12.41
#